data_AF-A0A7V0MIY4-F1
#
_entry.id   AF-A0A7V0MIY4-F1
#
_cell.length_a   1.000
_cell.length_b   1.000
_cell.length_c   1.000
_cell.angle_alpha   90.00
_cell.angle_beta   90.00
_cell.angle_gamma   90.00
#
_symmetry.space_group_name_H-M   'P 1'
#
loop_
_entity.id
_entity.type
_entity.pdbx_description
1 polymer ?
#
loop_
_entity_poly.entity_id
_entity_poly.type
_entity_poly.pdbx_seq_one_letter_code
_entity_poly.pdbx_strand_id
1 'polypeptide(L)'
;PGSLKFVYSGKLKPWVSGKDLILYTIGQIGVDGARYCAMEFTGETVKQLSMDDRFTMANMAIEAGAKNGIFVPDEITEEYVKARARRDYTLYDSDPDAEYEEVYEFDVSDLEPQVALPHLPENVNPVSEIPEIRIDQVVIGSCTNGRLSDLRVAAEVLKGKKVDRRVRCIIIPATQNIYKKALEEGLIETFIDAQAIVSTPTCGPCLGGHMGILAPGERAVATTNRNFKGRMGHPSSEVYLASPAVAAASAILGKIGSPEEL
;
A
#
# COMPACT_ATOMS: atom_id res chain seq x y z
N PRO A 1 -8.45 23.19 -6.37
CA PRO A 1 -9.65 22.44 -6.86
C PRO A 1 -10.69 22.44 -5.74
N GLY A 2 -11.90 21.93 -5.98
CA GLY A 2 -12.74 21.47 -4.87
C GLY A 2 -11.97 20.53 -3.95
N SER A 3 -12.33 20.45 -2.67
CA SER A 3 -11.63 19.61 -1.70
C SER A 3 -12.61 18.75 -0.93
N LEU A 4 -12.31 17.47 -0.81
CA LEU A 4 -12.99 16.52 0.06
C LEU A 4 -12.12 16.29 1.28
N LYS A 5 -12.74 16.30 2.47
CA LYS A 5 -12.04 16.07 3.73
C LYS A 5 -12.30 14.66 4.23
N PHE A 6 -11.25 13.94 4.58
CA PHE A 6 -11.33 12.59 5.15
C PHE A 6 -10.73 12.61 6.55
N VAL A 7 -11.58 12.49 7.56
CA VAL A 7 -11.24 12.54 8.98
C VAL A 7 -11.21 11.12 9.54
N TYR A 8 -10.03 10.64 9.94
CA TYR A 8 -9.87 9.31 10.54
C TYR A 8 -9.70 9.42 12.06
N SER A 9 -10.51 8.66 12.80
CA SER A 9 -10.46 8.55 14.26
C SER A 9 -10.23 7.11 14.69
N GLY A 10 -9.80 6.93 15.93
CA GLY A 10 -9.55 5.60 16.49
C GLY A 10 -8.14 5.08 16.26
N LYS A 11 -7.85 3.92 16.86
CA LYS A 11 -6.52 3.31 16.87
C LYS A 11 -6.47 2.14 15.89
N LEU A 12 -5.46 2.13 15.03
CA LEU A 12 -5.25 1.03 14.09
C LEU A 12 -5.00 -0.29 14.82
N LYS A 13 -5.69 -1.35 14.38
CA LYS A 13 -5.40 -2.74 14.76
C LYS A 13 -4.02 -3.17 14.22
N PRO A 14 -3.41 -4.22 14.79
CA PRO A 14 -2.19 -4.81 14.22
C PRO A 14 -2.35 -5.09 12.72
N TRP A 15 -1.25 -4.94 11.97
CA TRP A 15 -1.17 -5.18 10.53
C TRP A 15 -1.96 -4.23 9.62
N VAL A 16 -2.72 -3.29 10.20
CA VAL A 16 -3.41 -2.22 9.45
C VAL A 16 -2.44 -1.06 9.24
N SER A 17 -2.38 -0.57 8.00
CA SER A 17 -1.42 0.45 7.55
C SER A 17 -2.11 1.53 6.72
N GLY A 18 -1.33 2.52 6.25
CA GLY A 18 -1.83 3.52 5.30
C GLY A 18 -2.40 2.92 4.01
N LYS A 19 -1.94 1.71 3.62
CA LYS A 19 -2.49 0.97 2.47
C LYS A 19 -3.93 0.54 2.72
N ASP A 20 -4.23 0.05 3.90
CA ASP A 20 -5.56 -0.43 4.27
C ASP A 20 -6.54 0.74 4.41
N LEU A 21 -6.09 1.86 4.99
CA LEU A 21 -6.88 3.09 5.09
C LEU A 21 -7.30 3.65 3.73
N ILE A 22 -6.36 3.74 2.79
CA ILE A 22 -6.68 4.28 1.46
C ILE A 22 -7.51 3.30 0.62
N LEU A 23 -7.28 1.99 0.74
CA LEU A 23 -8.14 1.00 0.11
C LEU A 23 -9.57 1.08 0.66
N TYR A 24 -9.73 1.11 1.98
CA TYR A 24 -11.05 1.30 2.61
C TYR A 24 -11.74 2.56 2.08
N THR A 25 -11.02 3.68 2.03
CA THR A 25 -11.54 4.96 1.53
C THR A 25 -12.01 4.86 0.07
N ILE A 26 -11.18 4.28 -0.81
CA ILE A 26 -11.54 4.07 -2.22
C ILE A 26 -12.73 3.11 -2.35
N GLY A 27 -12.85 2.11 -1.48
CA GLY A 27 -14.01 1.22 -1.43
C GLY A 27 -15.30 1.93 -1.03
N GLN A 28 -15.22 2.97 -0.19
CA GLN A 28 -16.40 3.75 0.22
C GLN A 28 -16.86 4.75 -0.86
N ILE A 29 -15.92 5.40 -1.56
CA ILE A 29 -16.25 6.50 -2.49
C ILE A 29 -16.20 6.10 -3.98
N GLY A 30 -15.61 4.95 -4.30
CA GLY A 30 -15.42 4.48 -5.67
C GLY A 30 -14.30 5.18 -6.43
N VAL A 31 -14.04 4.72 -7.66
CA VAL A 31 -12.93 5.21 -8.51
C VAL A 31 -13.14 6.63 -9.08
N ASP A 32 -14.37 7.14 -9.03
CA ASP A 32 -14.72 8.51 -9.45
C ASP A 32 -15.16 9.40 -8.27
N GLY A 33 -15.11 8.89 -7.03
CA GLY A 33 -15.66 9.58 -5.84
C GLY A 33 -14.99 10.90 -5.50
N ALA A 34 -13.74 11.10 -5.90
CA ALA A 34 -12.98 12.33 -5.68
C ALA A 34 -12.68 13.10 -6.97
N ARG A 35 -13.41 12.82 -8.06
CA ARG A 35 -13.13 13.38 -9.37
C ARG A 35 -13.10 14.91 -9.37
N TYR A 36 -12.03 15.48 -9.92
CA TYR A 36 -11.73 16.92 -9.95
C TYR A 36 -11.51 17.59 -8.58
N CYS A 37 -11.51 16.83 -7.49
CA CYS A 37 -11.25 17.33 -6.15
C CYS A 37 -9.84 16.98 -5.65
N ALA A 38 -9.37 17.71 -4.64
CA ALA A 38 -8.28 17.27 -3.77
C ALA A 38 -8.85 16.38 -2.66
N MET A 39 -8.09 15.37 -2.24
CA MET A 39 -8.39 14.61 -1.02
C MET A 39 -7.48 15.12 0.11
N GLU A 40 -8.06 15.77 1.11
CA GLU A 40 -7.35 16.16 2.33
C GLU A 40 -7.56 15.09 3.40
N PHE A 41 -6.48 14.45 3.84
CA PHE A 41 -6.51 13.43 4.88
C PHE A 41 -6.10 14.04 6.24
N THR A 42 -6.94 13.87 7.26
CA THR A 42 -6.73 14.43 8.60
C THR A 42 -7.33 13.54 9.68
N GLY A 43 -7.29 13.99 10.94
CA GLY A 43 -7.83 13.28 12.10
C GLY A 43 -6.76 12.67 13.01
N GLU A 44 -7.22 12.12 14.14
CA GLU A 44 -6.36 11.56 15.18
C GLU A 44 -5.47 10.43 14.65
N THR A 45 -6.05 9.50 13.89
CA THR A 45 -5.31 8.36 13.33
C THR A 45 -4.19 8.84 12.41
N VAL A 46 -4.47 9.84 11.58
CA VAL A 46 -3.51 10.40 10.60
C VAL A 46 -2.28 10.99 11.28
N LYS A 47 -2.45 11.64 12.44
CA LYS A 47 -1.33 12.20 13.23
C LYS A 47 -0.37 11.13 13.73
N GLN A 48 -0.80 9.88 13.83
CA GLN A 48 0.03 8.75 14.25
C GLN A 48 0.70 8.04 13.06
N LEU A 49 0.29 8.33 11.82
CA LEU A 49 0.85 7.69 10.63
C LEU A 49 2.27 8.17 10.36
N SER A 50 3.13 7.21 9.98
CA SER A 50 4.45 7.50 9.45
C SER A 50 4.36 8.26 8.12
N MET A 51 5.45 8.95 7.73
CA MET A 51 5.51 9.52 6.38
C MET A 51 5.35 8.47 5.28
N ASP A 52 5.83 7.25 5.50
CA ASP A 52 5.71 6.18 4.51
C ASP A 52 4.23 5.79 4.29
N ASP A 53 3.42 5.72 5.36
CA ASP A 53 1.97 5.49 5.26
C ASP A 53 1.25 6.66 4.58
N ARG A 54 1.59 7.90 4.93
CA ARG A 54 1.00 9.10 4.31
C ARG A 54 1.29 9.15 2.81
N PHE A 55 2.53 8.83 2.43
CA PHE A 55 2.89 8.73 1.02
C PHE A 55 2.15 7.59 0.31
N THR A 56 1.83 6.48 0.98
CA THR A 56 0.99 5.42 0.42
C THR A 56 -0.41 5.93 0.12
N MET A 57 -1.03 6.62 1.09
CA MET A 57 -2.38 7.18 0.93
C MET A 57 -2.41 8.26 -0.18
N ALA A 58 -1.49 9.22 -0.14
CA ALA A 58 -1.41 10.28 -1.14
C ALA A 58 -1.12 9.74 -2.55
N ASN A 59 -0.33 8.66 -2.67
CA ASN A 59 -0.06 8.00 -3.95
C ASN A 59 -1.33 7.44 -4.59
N MET A 60 -2.25 6.92 -3.80
CA MET A 60 -3.46 6.25 -4.28
C MET A 60 -4.67 7.18 -4.40
N ALA A 61 -4.57 8.46 -4.05
CA ALA A 61 -5.66 9.43 -4.23
C ALA A 61 -6.17 9.49 -5.69
N ILE A 62 -5.27 9.35 -6.67
CA ILE A 62 -5.63 9.31 -8.10
C ILE A 62 -6.51 8.10 -8.47
N GLU A 63 -6.47 7.02 -7.69
CA GLU A 63 -7.30 5.84 -7.93
C GLU A 63 -8.77 6.05 -7.51
N ALA A 64 -9.06 7.12 -6.76
CA ALA A 64 -10.42 7.64 -6.53
C ALA A 64 -10.79 8.80 -7.49
N GLY A 65 -9.96 9.06 -8.51
CA GLY A 65 -10.17 10.15 -9.47
C GLY A 65 -9.70 11.53 -8.99
N ALA A 66 -9.09 11.62 -7.80
CA ALA A 66 -8.63 12.87 -7.22
C ALA A 66 -7.52 13.53 -8.04
N LYS A 67 -7.47 14.86 -8.00
CA LYS A 67 -6.40 15.64 -8.61
C LYS A 67 -5.09 15.49 -7.84
N ASN A 68 -5.17 15.37 -6.51
CA ASN A 68 -4.07 15.06 -5.60
C ASN A 68 -4.62 14.54 -4.26
N GLY A 69 -3.74 13.93 -3.47
CA GLY A 69 -3.95 13.68 -2.04
C GLY A 69 -3.00 14.55 -1.22
N ILE A 70 -3.47 15.16 -0.15
CA ILE A 70 -2.70 16.07 0.69
C ILE A 70 -2.89 15.75 2.17
N PHE A 71 -1.83 15.99 2.93
CA PHE A 71 -1.80 15.94 4.39
C PHE A 71 -1.36 17.30 4.89
N VAL A 72 -1.96 17.75 5.98
CA VAL A 72 -1.43 18.89 6.73
C VAL A 72 -0.07 18.48 7.32
N PRO A 73 1.01 19.26 7.09
CA PRO A 73 2.31 18.97 7.68
C PRO A 73 2.28 19.18 9.19
N ASP A 74 2.89 18.23 9.90
CA ASP A 74 3.05 18.22 11.36
C ASP A 74 4.51 17.93 11.73
N GLU A 75 4.79 17.64 12.99
CA GLU A 75 6.14 17.38 13.50
C GLU A 75 6.80 16.19 12.79
N ILE A 76 6.05 15.12 12.49
CA ILE A 76 6.55 13.95 11.75
C ILE A 76 6.98 14.36 10.33
N THR A 77 6.19 15.23 9.71
CA THR A 77 6.48 15.75 8.38
C THR A 77 7.69 16.68 8.40
N GLU A 78 7.78 17.56 9.40
CA GLU A 78 8.90 18.48 9.59
C GLU A 78 10.20 17.72 9.83
N GLU A 79 10.21 16.70 10.68
CA GLU A 79 11.38 15.85 10.92
C GLU A 79 11.85 15.17 9.62
N TYR A 80 10.91 14.69 8.81
CA TYR A 80 11.24 14.09 7.51
C TYR A 80 11.83 15.12 6.53
N VAL A 81 11.25 16.31 6.46
CA VAL A 81 11.65 17.36 5.51
C VAL A 81 12.95 18.05 5.92
N LYS A 82 13.15 18.36 7.20
CA LYS A 82 14.29 19.13 7.73
C LYS A 82 15.64 18.50 7.36
N ALA A 83 15.74 17.18 7.37
CA ALA A 83 16.95 16.46 6.98
C ALA A 83 17.21 16.43 5.46
N ARG A 84 16.25 16.88 4.64
CA ARG A 84 16.24 16.75 3.17
C ARG A 84 16.09 18.08 2.43
N ALA A 85 15.56 19.11 3.09
CA ALA A 85 15.34 20.42 2.53
C ALA A 85 16.67 21.05 2.09
N ARG A 86 16.70 21.62 0.88
CA ARG A 86 17.84 22.36 0.34
C ARG A 86 17.62 23.87 0.30
N ARG A 87 16.44 24.29 0.73
CA ARG A 87 15.93 25.67 0.71
C ARG A 87 15.03 25.85 1.92
N ASP A 88 14.87 27.09 2.34
CA ASP A 88 13.89 27.45 3.35
C ASP A 88 12.47 27.06 2.89
N TYR A 89 11.66 26.62 3.84
CA TYR A 89 10.29 26.18 3.61
C TYR A 89 9.37 26.76 4.67
N THR A 90 8.10 26.91 4.30
CA THR A 90 7.02 27.30 5.20
C THR A 90 6.01 26.16 5.23
N LEU A 91 5.61 25.76 6.42
CA LEU A 91 4.52 24.80 6.61
C LEU A 91 3.20 25.56 6.61
N TYR A 92 2.23 25.06 5.84
CA TYR A 92 0.90 25.63 5.73
C TYR A 92 -0.12 24.65 6.30
N ASP A 93 -1.12 25.19 6.97
CA ASP A 93 -2.28 24.45 7.46
C ASP A 93 -3.53 24.98 6.73
N SER A 94 -4.60 24.18 6.76
CA SER A 94 -5.91 24.60 6.28
C SER A 94 -6.53 25.58 7.28
N ASP A 95 -7.14 26.64 6.77
CA ASP A 95 -7.80 27.63 7.63
C ASP A 95 -8.99 27.00 8.39
N PRO A 96 -9.28 27.42 9.65
CA PRO A 96 -10.37 26.86 10.44
C PRO A 96 -11.77 27.01 9.80
N ASP A 97 -11.95 27.98 8.91
CA ASP A 97 -13.17 28.28 8.15
C ASP A 97 -13.10 27.81 6.69
N ALA A 98 -12.13 26.95 6.33
CA ALA A 98 -12.04 26.36 5.00
C ALA A 98 -13.30 25.54 4.65
N GLU A 99 -13.86 25.81 3.48
CA GLU A 99 -15.02 25.09 2.94
C GLU A 99 -14.57 23.83 2.17
N TYR A 100 -15.28 22.73 2.41
CA TYR A 100 -15.07 21.44 1.74
C TYR A 100 -16.35 21.05 1.01
N GLU A 101 -16.23 20.41 -0.15
CA GLU A 101 -17.40 19.93 -0.90
C GLU A 101 -18.11 18.81 -0.14
N GLU A 102 -17.34 17.96 0.55
CA GLU A 102 -17.86 16.91 1.42
C GLU A 102 -16.84 16.58 2.52
N VAL A 103 -17.35 16.10 3.65
CA VAL A 103 -16.55 15.63 4.79
C VAL A 103 -16.94 14.20 5.10
N TYR A 104 -15.98 13.29 5.03
CA TYR A 104 -16.11 11.90 5.43
C TYR A 104 -15.45 11.69 6.78
N GLU A 105 -16.17 11.06 7.71
CA GLU A 105 -15.66 10.70 9.02
C GLU A 105 -15.62 9.18 9.16
N PHE A 106 -14.43 8.64 9.44
CA PHE A 106 -14.19 7.20 9.55
C PHE A 106 -13.61 6.87 10.91
N ASP A 107 -14.35 6.10 11.72
CA ASP A 107 -13.78 5.39 12.86
C ASP A 107 -13.14 4.10 12.37
N VAL A 108 -11.81 4.02 12.47
CA VAL A 108 -11.03 2.88 12.00
C VAL A 108 -10.57 1.96 13.13
N SER A 109 -11.14 2.11 14.33
CA SER A 109 -10.83 1.26 15.49
C SER A 109 -11.09 -0.21 15.22
N ASP A 110 -12.09 -0.51 14.39
CA ASP A 110 -12.44 -1.87 14.02
C ASP A 110 -11.93 -2.31 12.64
N LEU A 111 -11.25 -1.43 11.92
CA LEU A 111 -10.76 -1.70 10.57
C LEU A 111 -9.79 -2.88 10.57
N GLU A 112 -10.04 -3.85 9.71
CA GLU A 112 -9.16 -5.00 9.44
C GLU A 112 -8.27 -4.72 8.22
N PRO A 113 -7.22 -5.52 7.96
CA PRO A 113 -6.48 -5.42 6.71
C PRO A 113 -7.40 -5.58 5.50
N GLN A 114 -7.17 -4.76 4.46
CA GLN A 114 -8.07 -4.64 3.31
C GLN A 114 -7.43 -5.24 2.06
N VAL A 115 -8.26 -5.84 1.19
CA VAL A 115 -7.84 -6.37 -0.10
C VAL A 115 -8.74 -5.83 -1.21
N ALA A 116 -8.14 -5.22 -2.23
CA ALA A 116 -8.87 -4.83 -3.44
C ALA A 116 -8.84 -5.95 -4.48
N LEU A 117 -10.00 -6.53 -4.76
CA LEU A 117 -10.19 -7.59 -5.75
C LEU A 117 -10.20 -7.04 -7.18
N PRO A 118 -9.84 -7.86 -8.18
CA PRO A 118 -9.96 -7.49 -9.58
C PRO A 118 -11.42 -7.15 -9.98
N HIS A 119 -11.65 -6.30 -10.98
CA HIS A 119 -10.67 -5.58 -11.82
C HIS A 119 -10.67 -4.06 -11.57
N LEU A 120 -11.03 -3.62 -10.36
CA LEU A 120 -11.03 -2.21 -9.98
C LEU A 120 -10.57 -2.01 -8.53
N PRO A 121 -9.82 -0.93 -8.23
CA PRO A 121 -9.37 -0.67 -6.86
C PRO A 121 -10.48 -0.42 -5.84
N GLU A 122 -11.71 -0.11 -6.27
CA GLU A 122 -12.89 0.09 -5.40
C GLU A 122 -13.53 -1.21 -4.89
N ASN A 123 -13.22 -2.36 -5.51
CA ASN A 123 -13.76 -3.65 -5.07
C ASN A 123 -13.01 -4.15 -3.83
N VAL A 124 -13.17 -3.46 -2.70
CA VAL A 124 -12.42 -3.69 -1.47
C VAL A 124 -13.25 -4.47 -0.47
N ASN A 125 -12.65 -5.50 0.10
CA ASN A 125 -13.25 -6.28 1.18
C ASN A 125 -12.22 -6.48 2.30
N PRO A 126 -12.66 -6.62 3.56
CA PRO A 126 -11.80 -7.10 4.65
C PRO A 126 -11.16 -8.44 4.29
N VAL A 127 -9.92 -8.65 4.70
CA VAL A 127 -9.18 -9.89 4.40
C VAL A 127 -9.90 -11.14 4.91
N SER A 128 -10.65 -11.03 6.01
CA SER A 128 -11.44 -12.10 6.63
C SER A 128 -12.65 -12.54 5.81
N GLU A 129 -13.14 -11.70 4.90
CA GLU A 129 -14.28 -12.00 4.03
C GLU A 129 -13.86 -12.58 2.67
N ILE A 130 -12.55 -12.62 2.40
CA ILE A 130 -12.03 -13.16 1.14
C ILE A 130 -12.13 -14.68 1.15
N PRO A 131 -12.81 -15.31 0.17
CA PRO A 131 -12.84 -16.77 0.07
C PRO A 131 -11.43 -17.32 -0.22
N GLU A 132 -11.25 -18.64 -0.11
CA GLU A 132 -9.96 -19.25 -0.47
C GLU A 132 -9.65 -18.99 -1.96
N ILE A 133 -8.72 -18.07 -2.21
CA ILE A 133 -8.20 -17.74 -3.53
C ILE A 133 -6.72 -18.10 -3.55
N ARG A 134 -6.39 -19.18 -4.26
CA ARG A 134 -4.99 -19.57 -4.54
C ARG A 134 -4.33 -18.55 -5.45
N ILE A 135 -3.03 -18.35 -5.25
CA ILE A 135 -2.22 -17.38 -5.98
C ILE A 135 -0.96 -18.02 -6.52
N ASP A 136 -0.39 -17.41 -7.56
CA ASP A 136 0.83 -17.86 -8.24
C ASP A 136 2.01 -16.92 -7.99
N GLN A 137 1.72 -15.67 -7.62
CA GLN A 137 2.74 -14.64 -7.43
C GLN A 137 2.39 -13.67 -6.29
N VAL A 138 3.41 -13.19 -5.61
CA VAL A 138 3.34 -12.05 -4.70
C VAL A 138 4.37 -11.02 -5.11
N VAL A 139 3.98 -9.75 -5.15
CA VAL A 139 4.89 -8.63 -5.38
C VAL A 139 4.83 -7.66 -4.21
N ILE A 140 5.92 -7.57 -3.46
CA ILE A 140 6.08 -6.64 -2.34
C ILE A 140 7.13 -5.62 -2.74
N GLY A 141 6.71 -4.39 -3.01
CA GLY A 141 7.60 -3.34 -3.46
C GLY A 141 7.07 -2.59 -4.66
N SER A 142 6.78 -1.31 -4.48
CA SER A 142 6.37 -0.40 -5.54
C SER A 142 6.59 1.05 -5.10
N CYS A 143 6.16 2.01 -5.91
CA CYS A 143 6.10 3.40 -5.47
C CYS A 143 5.10 3.61 -4.31
N THR A 144 4.11 2.72 -4.16
CA THR A 144 3.07 2.74 -3.13
C THR A 144 3.58 2.17 -1.81
N ASN A 145 4.16 0.97 -1.83
CA ASN A 145 4.67 0.27 -0.65
C ASN A 145 5.96 -0.48 -1.01
N GLY A 146 7.09 0.18 -0.84
CA GLY A 146 8.44 -0.35 -1.10
C GLY A 146 9.53 0.41 -0.34
N ARG A 147 9.15 1.23 0.64
CA ARG A 147 10.05 1.96 1.54
C ARG A 147 10.55 1.01 2.62
N LEU A 148 11.42 1.51 3.49
CA LEU A 148 12.08 0.68 4.47
C LEU A 148 11.11 0.12 5.51
N SER A 149 10.09 0.88 5.92
CA SER A 149 9.03 0.39 6.82
C SER A 149 8.25 -0.77 6.19
N ASP A 150 7.86 -0.64 4.92
CA ASP A 150 7.16 -1.68 4.17
C ASP A 150 7.95 -2.99 4.15
N LEU A 151 9.26 -2.89 3.88
CA LEU A 151 10.16 -4.05 3.84
C LEU A 151 10.34 -4.67 5.24
N ARG A 152 10.41 -3.87 6.31
CA ARG A 152 10.49 -4.39 7.68
C ARG A 152 9.24 -5.17 8.05
N VAL A 153 8.05 -4.67 7.72
CA VAL A 153 6.78 -5.38 7.94
C VAL A 153 6.77 -6.71 7.19
N ALA A 154 7.15 -6.70 5.91
CA ALA A 154 7.23 -7.94 5.13
C ALA A 154 8.26 -8.93 5.71
N ALA A 155 9.42 -8.44 6.14
CA ALA A 155 10.47 -9.26 6.74
C ALA A 155 10.01 -9.86 8.08
N GLU A 156 9.30 -9.09 8.91
CA GLU A 156 8.72 -9.57 10.17
C GLU A 156 7.82 -10.79 9.96
N VAL A 157 6.94 -10.72 8.96
CA VAL A 157 6.02 -11.81 8.61
C VAL A 157 6.78 -13.02 8.04
N LEU A 158 7.76 -12.78 7.16
CA LEU A 158 8.53 -13.82 6.47
C LEU A 158 9.60 -14.50 7.34
N LYS A 159 10.05 -13.86 8.41
CA LYS A 159 11.19 -14.34 9.22
C LYS A 159 10.96 -15.75 9.76
N GLY A 160 11.92 -16.63 9.48
CA GLY A 160 11.90 -18.02 9.91
C GLY A 160 10.89 -18.92 9.18
N LYS A 161 10.20 -18.39 8.16
CA LYS A 161 9.23 -19.12 7.33
C LYS A 161 9.72 -19.22 5.89
N LYS A 162 9.02 -19.98 5.06
CA LYS A 162 9.31 -20.12 3.63
C LYS A 162 8.07 -19.83 2.81
N VAL A 163 8.25 -19.16 1.69
CA VAL A 163 7.21 -18.95 0.68
C VAL A 163 6.69 -20.30 0.16
N ASP A 164 5.38 -20.40 -0.12
CA ASP A 164 4.81 -21.61 -0.72
C ASP A 164 5.53 -21.91 -2.04
N ARG A 165 5.94 -23.16 -2.25
CA ARG A 165 6.72 -23.59 -3.42
C ARG A 165 6.07 -23.30 -4.78
N ARG A 166 4.77 -23.01 -4.82
CA ARG A 166 4.01 -22.66 -6.02
C ARG A 166 3.94 -21.15 -6.26
N VAL A 167 4.31 -20.34 -5.26
CA VAL A 167 4.23 -18.88 -5.31
C VAL A 167 5.59 -18.28 -5.60
N ARG A 168 5.64 -17.38 -6.58
CA ARG A 168 6.80 -16.51 -6.81
C ARG A 168 6.66 -15.26 -5.94
N CYS A 169 7.37 -15.18 -4.83
CA CYS A 169 7.41 -13.95 -4.03
C CYS A 169 8.55 -13.04 -4.51
N ILE A 170 8.24 -11.85 -4.98
CA ILE A 170 9.18 -10.89 -5.54
C ILE A 170 9.22 -9.64 -4.65
N ILE A 171 10.39 -9.34 -4.11
CA ILE A 171 10.65 -8.17 -3.27
C ILE A 171 11.37 -7.09 -4.10
N ILE A 172 10.82 -5.88 -4.12
CA ILE A 172 11.33 -4.75 -4.93
C ILE A 172 11.50 -3.50 -4.05
N PRO A 173 12.69 -3.25 -3.47
CA PRO A 173 12.95 -2.02 -2.75
C PRO A 173 12.75 -0.79 -3.65
N ALA A 174 12.07 0.25 -3.16
CA ALA A 174 11.62 1.38 -3.98
C ALA A 174 12.76 2.21 -4.59
N THR A 175 13.91 2.27 -3.92
CA THR A 175 15.09 3.02 -4.40
C THR A 175 16.39 2.30 -4.02
N GLN A 176 17.50 2.69 -4.66
CA GLN A 176 18.84 2.17 -4.33
C GLN A 176 19.21 2.45 -2.87
N ASN A 177 18.83 3.61 -2.33
CA ASN A 177 19.08 3.95 -0.94
C ASN A 177 18.31 3.06 0.03
N ILE A 178 17.04 2.76 -0.28
CA ILE A 178 16.23 1.83 0.52
C ILE A 178 16.77 0.41 0.42
N TYR A 179 17.18 -0.03 -0.78
CA TYR A 179 17.83 -1.32 -0.95
C TYR A 179 19.07 -1.44 -0.06
N LYS A 180 19.95 -0.44 -0.11
CA LYS A 180 21.18 -0.43 0.70
C LYS A 180 20.89 -0.52 2.21
N LYS A 181 19.91 0.25 2.70
CA LYS A 181 19.49 0.19 4.11
C LYS A 181 18.88 -1.16 4.49
N ALA A 182 18.05 -1.73 3.62
CA ALA A 182 17.48 -3.05 3.84
C ALA A 182 18.56 -4.14 3.89
N LEU A 183 19.64 -3.98 3.12
CA LEU A 183 20.82 -4.86 3.18
C LEU A 183 21.55 -4.71 4.52
N GLU A 184 21.83 -3.47 4.93
CA GLU A 184 22.50 -3.15 6.21
C GLU A 184 21.71 -3.68 7.44
N GLU A 185 20.38 -3.71 7.35
CA GLU A 185 19.48 -4.24 8.40
C GLU A 185 19.26 -5.76 8.33
N GLY A 186 19.86 -6.47 7.36
CA GLY A 186 19.67 -7.93 7.21
C GLY A 186 18.29 -8.33 6.67
N LEU A 187 17.49 -7.38 6.17
CA LEU A 187 16.16 -7.68 5.60
C LEU A 187 16.31 -8.48 4.30
N ILE A 188 17.33 -8.17 3.50
CA ILE A 188 17.62 -8.88 2.25
C ILE A 188 17.94 -10.36 2.51
N GLU A 189 18.73 -10.65 3.55
CA GLU A 189 19.01 -12.02 3.99
C GLU A 189 17.73 -12.73 4.43
N THR A 190 16.89 -12.06 5.22
CA THR A 190 15.58 -12.60 5.64
C THR A 190 14.71 -12.98 4.44
N PHE A 191 14.68 -12.17 3.39
CA PHE A 191 13.92 -12.47 2.18
C PHE A 191 14.50 -13.66 1.39
N ILE A 192 15.82 -13.76 1.29
CA ILE A 192 16.49 -14.88 0.62
C ILE A 192 16.26 -16.19 1.38
N ASP A 193 16.35 -16.16 2.73
CA ASP A 193 16.08 -17.31 3.59
C ASP A 193 14.63 -17.80 3.47
N ALA A 194 13.69 -16.86 3.30
CA ALA A 194 12.30 -17.15 3.01
C ALA A 194 12.04 -17.67 1.58
N GLN A 195 13.08 -17.78 0.75
CA GLN A 195 13.04 -18.20 -0.65
C GLN A 195 12.31 -17.21 -1.57
N ALA A 196 12.29 -15.93 -1.20
CA ALA A 196 11.81 -14.86 -2.06
C ALA A 196 12.90 -14.37 -3.03
N ILE A 197 12.48 -13.77 -4.13
CA ILE A 197 13.34 -13.17 -5.16
C ILE A 197 13.49 -11.69 -4.83
N VAL A 198 14.71 -11.23 -4.60
CA VAL A 198 14.99 -9.80 -4.37
C VAL A 198 15.47 -9.14 -5.66
N SER A 199 14.67 -8.24 -6.22
CA SER A 199 14.98 -7.50 -7.44
C SER A 199 15.73 -6.20 -7.14
N THR A 200 16.53 -5.71 -8.09
CA THR A 200 16.97 -4.32 -8.09
C THR A 200 15.76 -3.37 -8.10
N PRO A 201 15.88 -2.13 -7.58
CA PRO A 201 14.80 -1.14 -7.60
C PRO A 201 14.27 -0.88 -9.01
N THR A 202 12.97 -1.06 -9.19
CA THR A 202 12.24 -0.87 -10.46
C THR A 202 10.73 -0.72 -10.19
N CYS A 203 9.94 -0.33 -11.18
CA CYS A 203 8.48 -0.47 -11.14
C CYS A 203 8.00 -1.92 -11.36
N GLY A 204 8.91 -2.81 -11.79
CA GLY A 204 8.64 -4.24 -11.96
C GLY A 204 7.42 -4.48 -12.87
N PRO A 205 6.46 -5.33 -12.43
CA PRO A 205 5.33 -5.68 -13.26
C PRO A 205 4.19 -4.64 -13.17
N CYS A 206 4.33 -3.54 -12.42
CA CYS A 206 3.24 -2.59 -12.15
C CYS A 206 2.53 -2.05 -13.41
N LEU A 207 3.23 -1.93 -14.53
CA LEU A 207 2.67 -1.53 -15.84
C LEU A 207 2.81 -2.63 -16.92
N GLY A 208 3.04 -3.87 -16.52
CA GLY A 208 3.37 -4.97 -17.43
C GLY A 208 4.78 -4.84 -18.03
N GLY A 209 5.70 -4.20 -17.31
CA GLY A 209 7.04 -3.88 -17.79
C GLY A 209 7.99 -5.09 -17.79
N HIS A 210 8.46 -5.50 -16.61
CA HIS A 210 9.38 -6.63 -16.47
C HIS A 210 9.35 -7.20 -15.04
N MET A 211 10.04 -8.30 -14.77
CA MET A 211 10.16 -8.95 -13.44
C MET A 211 8.80 -9.30 -12.82
N GLY A 212 8.31 -10.51 -13.10
CA GLY A 212 7.02 -10.99 -12.59
C GLY A 212 5.83 -10.65 -13.49
N ILE A 213 6.02 -10.72 -14.81
CA ILE A 213 4.91 -10.61 -15.77
C ILE A 213 3.98 -11.81 -15.60
N LEU A 214 2.69 -11.56 -15.45
CA LEU A 214 1.70 -12.61 -15.25
C LEU A 214 1.32 -13.29 -16.57
N ALA A 215 1.28 -14.62 -16.54
CA ALA A 215 0.84 -15.48 -17.61
C ALA A 215 -0.71 -15.61 -17.63
N PRO A 216 -1.30 -16.21 -18.68
CA PRO A 216 -2.75 -16.41 -18.74
C PRO A 216 -3.28 -17.21 -17.55
N GLY A 217 -4.25 -16.63 -16.82
CA GLY A 217 -4.92 -17.28 -15.69
C GLY A 217 -4.17 -17.21 -14.36
N GLU A 218 -2.99 -16.59 -14.32
CA GLU A 218 -2.25 -16.41 -13.08
C GLU A 218 -2.87 -15.32 -12.19
N ARG A 219 -2.73 -15.50 -10.88
CA ARG A 219 -3.21 -14.60 -9.85
C ARG A 219 -2.06 -14.05 -9.02
N ALA A 220 -2.07 -12.75 -8.78
CA ALA A 220 -1.06 -12.09 -7.96
C ALA A 220 -1.66 -11.26 -6.82
N VAL A 221 -1.02 -11.32 -5.64
CA VAL A 221 -1.19 -10.28 -4.62
C VAL A 221 -0.04 -9.27 -4.77
N ALA A 222 -0.36 -7.99 -4.86
CA ALA A 222 0.62 -6.95 -5.11
C ALA A 222 0.44 -5.75 -4.18
N THR A 223 1.55 -5.21 -3.68
CA THR A 223 1.58 -3.95 -2.93
C THR A 223 1.68 -2.72 -3.84
N THR A 224 1.17 -2.85 -5.07
CA THR A 224 1.03 -1.76 -6.05
C THR A 224 -0.31 -1.04 -5.86
N ASN A 225 -0.61 -0.06 -6.72
CA ASN A 225 -1.82 0.75 -6.66
C ASN A 225 -2.91 0.40 -7.67
N ARG A 226 -2.64 -0.45 -8.68
CA ARG A 226 -3.57 -0.69 -9.80
C ARG A 226 -3.75 -2.18 -10.11
N ASN A 227 -4.99 -2.60 -10.27
CA ASN A 227 -5.38 -3.99 -10.57
C ASN A 227 -6.29 -4.15 -11.81
N PHE A 228 -6.23 -3.19 -12.73
CA PHE A 228 -6.97 -3.25 -13.99
C PHE A 228 -6.63 -4.51 -14.80
N LYS A 229 -7.54 -4.91 -15.69
CA LYS A 229 -7.34 -6.05 -16.60
C LYS A 229 -6.05 -5.88 -17.41
N GLY A 230 -5.18 -6.89 -17.40
CA GLY A 230 -3.89 -6.87 -18.12
C GLY A 230 -2.84 -5.94 -17.53
N ARG A 231 -3.03 -5.44 -16.30
CA ARG A 231 -2.13 -4.44 -15.72
C ARG A 231 -0.72 -4.96 -15.47
N MET A 232 -0.57 -6.22 -15.06
CA MET A 232 0.70 -6.86 -14.73
C MET A 232 1.17 -7.90 -15.75
N GLY A 233 0.51 -8.00 -16.91
CA GLY A 233 0.83 -9.01 -17.91
C GLY A 233 -0.38 -9.38 -18.75
N HIS A 234 -0.68 -10.67 -18.85
CA HIS A 234 -1.73 -11.17 -19.72
C HIS A 234 -3.12 -10.62 -19.33
N PRO A 235 -4.01 -10.26 -20.27
CA PRO A 235 -5.35 -9.74 -19.95
C PRO A 235 -6.26 -10.68 -19.16
N SER A 236 -5.95 -11.98 -19.05
CA SER A 236 -6.69 -12.93 -18.22
C SER A 236 -6.06 -13.18 -16.85
N SER A 237 -4.97 -12.48 -16.51
CA SER A 237 -4.40 -12.53 -15.16
C SER A 237 -5.19 -11.64 -14.21
N GLU A 238 -5.19 -12.00 -12.93
CA GLU A 238 -5.89 -11.27 -11.88
C GLU A 238 -4.89 -10.69 -10.86
N VAL A 239 -5.16 -9.47 -10.40
CA VAL A 239 -4.31 -8.77 -9.44
C VAL A 239 -5.16 -8.35 -8.25
N TYR A 240 -4.67 -8.65 -7.06
CA TYR A 240 -5.26 -8.30 -5.78
C TYR A 240 -4.34 -7.30 -5.09
N LEU A 241 -4.85 -6.13 -4.69
CA LEU A 241 -4.03 -5.11 -4.03
C LEU A 241 -4.15 -5.28 -2.52
N ALA A 242 -3.02 -5.30 -1.83
CA ALA A 242 -2.99 -5.45 -0.38
C ALA A 242 -1.80 -4.73 0.25
N SER A 243 -1.78 -4.63 1.59
CA SER A 243 -0.64 -4.15 2.37
C SER A 243 0.55 -5.14 2.33
N PRO A 244 1.78 -4.68 2.65
CA PRO A 244 2.93 -5.57 2.76
C PRO A 244 2.72 -6.74 3.73
N ALA A 245 1.97 -6.54 4.81
CA ALA A 245 1.66 -7.57 5.78
C ALA A 245 0.83 -8.71 5.16
N VAL A 246 -0.29 -8.37 4.52
CA VAL A 246 -1.18 -9.33 3.84
C VAL A 246 -0.47 -9.99 2.66
N ALA A 247 0.31 -9.23 1.88
CA ALA A 247 1.07 -9.78 0.76
C ALA A 247 2.12 -10.81 1.24
N ALA A 248 2.87 -10.50 2.30
CA ALA A 248 3.86 -11.41 2.88
C ALA A 248 3.21 -12.68 3.45
N ALA A 249 2.09 -12.54 4.16
CA ALA A 249 1.37 -13.69 4.69
C ALA A 249 0.81 -14.58 3.56
N SER A 250 0.24 -13.95 2.53
CA SER A 250 -0.27 -14.66 1.35
C SER A 250 0.82 -15.44 0.63
N ALA A 251 2.07 -14.92 0.61
CA ALA A 251 3.21 -15.61 0.01
C ALA A 251 3.53 -16.94 0.72
N ILE A 252 3.39 -16.98 2.04
CA ILE A 252 3.62 -18.20 2.84
C ILE A 252 2.43 -19.17 2.69
N LEU A 253 1.20 -18.66 2.73
CA LEU A 253 -0.02 -19.46 2.71
C LEU A 253 -0.33 -20.08 1.32
N GLY A 254 0.20 -19.49 0.25
CA GLY A 254 -0.14 -19.89 -1.13
C GLY A 254 -1.57 -19.54 -1.55
N LYS A 255 -2.23 -18.69 -0.77
CA LYS A 255 -3.57 -18.13 -0.98
C LYS A 255 -3.61 -16.73 -0.39
N ILE A 256 -4.62 -15.94 -0.74
CA ILE A 256 -4.87 -14.66 -0.04
C ILE A 256 -5.17 -14.96 1.44
N GLY A 257 -4.49 -14.25 2.33
CA GLY A 257 -4.65 -14.40 3.78
C GLY A 257 -3.86 -13.38 4.59
N SER A 258 -4.09 -13.35 5.90
CA SER A 258 -3.52 -12.36 6.82
C SER A 258 -2.40 -12.97 7.69
N PRO A 259 -1.55 -12.13 8.34
CA PRO A 259 -0.57 -12.62 9.30
C PRO A 259 -1.16 -13.37 10.50
N GLU A 260 -2.45 -13.17 10.82
CA GLU A 260 -3.11 -13.85 11.94
C GLU A 260 -3.38 -15.35 11.66
N GLU A 261 -3.25 -15.79 10.41
CA GLU A 261 -3.39 -17.19 10.00
C GLU A 261 -2.09 -18.01 10.12
N LEU A 262 -0.96 -17.38 10.50
CA LEU A 262 0.40 -17.97 10.46
C LEU A 262 0.93 -18.50 11.80
#